data_AF-A0A2V5LZB5-F1
#
_entry.id   AF-A0A2V5LZB5-F1
#
_cell.length_a   1.000
_cell.length_b   1.000
_cell.length_c   1.000
_cell.angle_alpha   90.00
_cell.angle_beta   90.00
_cell.angle_gamma   90.00
#
_symmetry.space_group_name_H-M   'P 1'
#
loop_
_entity.id
_entity.type
_entity.pdbx_description
1 polymer ?
#
loop_
_entity_poly.entity_id
_entity_poly.type
_entity_poly.pdbx_seq_one_letter_code
_entity_poly.pdbx_strand_id
1 'polypeptide(L)'
;MLDGMVAVAANKASRRGEILNDLPDRISDVIIFAGVAHSGLMNPIFGYWAAILAVLTAYVGLFGQALGVRREFGGVMSKPWRMVALHIGAWLTFFLHGQSFTSLTILDWTCLVVIAGCVQTIVVRLKRITAALQNKG
;
A
#
# COMPACT_ATOMS: atom_id res chain seq x y z
N MET A 1 10.36 8.44 -0.01
CA MET A 1 9.63 9.42 -0.85
C MET A 1 10.48 10.64 -1.18
N LEU A 2 11.21 11.21 -0.21
CA LEU A 2 12.12 12.34 -0.47
C LEU A 2 13.21 11.98 -1.50
N ASP A 3 13.78 10.78 -1.43
CA ASP A 3 14.90 10.40 -2.29
C ASP A 3 14.53 10.31 -3.79
N GLY A 4 13.34 9.80 -4.10
CA GLY A 4 12.83 9.73 -5.48
C GLY A 4 12.47 11.10 -6.07
N MET A 5 11.85 11.99 -5.27
CA MET A 5 11.54 13.35 -5.72
C MET A 5 12.81 14.21 -5.88
N VAL A 6 13.79 14.03 -5.00
CA VAL A 6 15.10 14.70 -5.11
C VAL A 6 15.89 14.16 -6.30
N ALA A 7 15.82 12.86 -6.61
CA ALA A 7 16.47 12.31 -7.80
C ALA A 7 15.87 12.82 -9.11
N VAL A 8 14.54 13.03 -9.17
CA VAL A 8 13.87 13.67 -10.32
C VAL A 8 14.22 15.15 -10.42
N ALA A 9 14.24 15.88 -9.29
CA ALA A 9 14.63 17.29 -9.24
C ALA A 9 16.12 17.52 -9.58
N ALA A 10 16.99 16.55 -9.26
CA ALA A 10 18.42 16.58 -9.55
C ALA A 10 18.78 16.05 -10.95
N ASN A 11 17.79 15.69 -11.78
CA ASN A 11 17.99 15.06 -13.10
C ASN A 11 18.87 13.80 -13.06
N LYS A 12 18.93 13.13 -11.89
CA LYS A 12 19.67 11.88 -11.62
C LYS A 12 18.75 10.68 -11.48
N ALA A 13 17.50 10.80 -11.95
CA ALA A 13 16.52 9.72 -11.95
C ALA A 13 17.02 8.57 -12.85
N SER A 14 17.68 7.60 -12.24
CA SER A 14 18.16 6.38 -12.89
C SER A 14 17.09 5.30 -12.78
N ARG A 15 16.85 4.57 -13.88
CA ARG A 15 15.98 3.37 -13.89
C ARG A 15 16.40 2.33 -12.83
N ARG A 16 17.69 2.27 -12.50
CA ARG A 16 18.19 1.40 -11.43
C ARG A 16 17.80 1.92 -10.04
N GLY A 17 17.81 3.24 -9.83
CA GLY A 17 17.43 3.87 -8.57
C GLY A 17 15.95 3.69 -8.24
N GLU A 18 15.08 3.71 -9.25
CA GLU A 18 13.65 3.45 -9.07
C GLU A 18 13.39 2.02 -8.58
N ILE A 19 14.09 1.03 -9.14
CA ILE A 19 14.02 -0.38 -8.69
C ILE A 19 14.52 -0.52 -7.24
N LEU A 20 15.65 0.11 -6.92
CA LEU A 20 16.25 0.06 -5.58
C LEU A 20 15.39 0.74 -4.52
N ASN A 21 14.53 1.69 -4.89
CA ASN A 21 13.56 2.29 -3.97
C ASN A 21 12.26 1.48 -3.90
N ASP A 22 11.77 0.94 -5.02
CA ASP A 22 10.48 0.23 -5.05
C ASP A 22 10.54 -1.18 -4.45
N LEU A 23 11.64 -1.93 -4.62
CA LEU A 23 11.73 -3.32 -4.18
C LEU A 23 11.80 -3.47 -2.65
N PRO A 24 12.73 -2.78 -1.93
CA PRO A 24 12.78 -2.85 -0.47
C PRO A 24 11.49 -2.34 0.18
N ASP A 25 10.83 -1.38 -0.46
CA ASP A 25 9.54 -0.88 -0.04
C ASP A 25 8.46 -1.98 0.00
N ARG A 26 8.42 -2.90 -0.99
CA ARG A 26 7.47 -4.01 -0.99
C ARG A 26 7.79 -5.05 0.08
N ILE A 27 9.06 -5.37 0.21
CA ILE A 27 9.53 -6.30 1.24
C ILE A 27 9.16 -5.74 2.62
N SER A 28 9.36 -4.44 2.84
CA SER A 28 9.00 -3.76 4.08
C SER A 28 7.50 -3.82 4.35
N ASP A 29 6.66 -3.53 3.34
CA ASP A 29 5.19 -3.63 3.48
C ASP A 29 4.77 -5.04 3.95
N VAL A 30 5.31 -6.09 3.31
CA VAL A 30 4.99 -7.49 3.65
C VAL A 30 5.46 -7.84 5.06
N ILE A 31 6.71 -7.53 5.41
CA ILE A 31 7.26 -7.81 6.74
C ILE A 31 6.44 -7.12 7.83
N ILE A 32 6.04 -5.88 7.61
CA ILE A 32 5.26 -5.11 8.58
C ILE A 32 3.89 -5.75 8.79
N PHE A 33 3.11 -6.00 7.73
CA PHE A 33 1.78 -6.59 7.88
C PHE A 33 1.82 -8.04 8.38
N ALA A 34 2.81 -8.82 7.95
CA ALA A 34 3.03 -10.16 8.48
C ALA A 34 3.44 -10.12 9.96
N GLY A 35 4.28 -9.16 10.37
CA GLY A 35 4.65 -8.97 11.77
C GLY A 35 3.45 -8.63 12.65
N VAL A 36 2.59 -7.72 12.19
CA VAL A 36 1.33 -7.42 12.90
C VAL A 36 0.44 -8.66 12.96
N ALA A 37 0.37 -9.47 11.91
CA ALA A 37 -0.44 -10.70 11.90
C ALA A 37 0.02 -11.72 12.96
N HIS A 38 1.32 -11.80 13.24
CA HIS A 38 1.87 -12.70 14.26
C HIS A 38 1.97 -12.06 15.66
N SER A 39 1.52 -10.81 15.84
CA SER A 39 1.60 -10.12 17.12
C SER A 39 0.63 -10.66 18.18
N GLY A 40 -0.37 -11.45 17.78
CA GLY A 40 -1.46 -11.91 18.65
C GLY A 40 -2.50 -10.82 19.00
N LEU A 41 -2.36 -9.61 18.45
CA LEU A 41 -3.25 -8.47 18.73
C LEU A 41 -4.42 -8.32 17.74
N MET A 42 -4.49 -9.18 16.73
CA MET A 42 -5.53 -9.14 15.69
C MET A 42 -5.68 -10.52 15.03
N ASN A 43 -6.73 -10.70 14.24
CA ASN A 43 -6.90 -11.88 13.42
C ASN A 43 -5.83 -11.91 12.31
N PRO A 44 -4.96 -12.94 12.26
CA PRO A 44 -3.88 -13.02 11.28
C PRO A 44 -4.36 -12.95 9.82
N ILE A 45 -5.58 -13.42 9.54
CA ILE A 45 -6.17 -13.43 8.20
C ILE A 45 -6.21 -12.02 7.62
N PHE A 46 -6.62 -11.02 8.40
CA PHE A 46 -6.68 -9.63 7.92
C PHE A 46 -5.29 -9.04 7.66
N GLY A 47 -4.29 -9.39 8.48
CA GLY A 47 -2.91 -8.98 8.25
C GLY A 47 -2.33 -9.53 6.95
N TYR A 48 -2.53 -10.81 6.67
CA TYR A 48 -2.08 -11.40 5.41
C TYR A 48 -2.80 -10.81 4.20
N TRP A 49 -4.11 -10.59 4.26
CA TRP A 49 -4.84 -9.93 3.19
C TRP A 49 -4.36 -8.50 2.94
N ALA A 50 -4.07 -7.74 4.01
CA ALA A 50 -3.49 -6.41 3.89
C ALA A 50 -2.11 -6.46 3.21
N ALA A 51 -1.25 -7.42 3.56
CA ALA A 51 0.05 -7.62 2.91
C ALA A 51 -0.08 -7.93 1.42
N ILE A 52 -0.94 -8.88 1.06
CA ILE A 52 -1.18 -9.30 -0.34
C ILE A 52 -1.68 -8.10 -1.16
N LEU A 53 -2.70 -7.39 -0.66
CA LEU A 53 -3.27 -6.25 -1.36
C LEU A 53 -2.33 -5.05 -1.43
N ALA A 54 -1.46 -4.87 -0.44
CA ALA A 54 -0.43 -3.85 -0.46
C ALA A 54 0.55 -4.06 -1.63
N VAL A 55 0.98 -5.30 -1.84
CA VAL A 55 1.84 -5.70 -2.96
C VAL A 55 1.07 -5.61 -4.29
N LEU A 56 -0.17 -6.09 -4.35
CA LEU A 56 -0.98 -6.05 -5.56
C LEU A 56 -1.25 -4.62 -6.03
N THR A 57 -1.48 -3.68 -5.11
CA THR A 57 -1.65 -2.26 -5.41
C THR A 57 -0.42 -1.66 -6.09
N ALA A 58 0.78 -2.06 -5.65
CA ALA A 58 2.03 -1.66 -6.26
C ALA A 58 2.25 -2.32 -7.62
N TYR A 59 1.94 -3.61 -7.74
CA TYR A 59 2.00 -4.35 -8.98
C TYR A 59 1.13 -3.71 -10.08
N VAL A 60 -0.12 -3.34 -9.77
CA VAL A 60 -1.01 -2.65 -10.74
C VAL A 60 -0.39 -1.34 -11.24
N GLY A 61 0.32 -0.61 -10.37
CA GLY A 61 1.04 0.60 -10.75
C GLY A 61 2.24 0.35 -11.67
N LEU A 62 2.96 -0.76 -11.47
CA LEU A 62 4.04 -1.20 -12.36
C LEU A 62 3.50 -1.75 -13.68
N PHE A 63 2.36 -2.46 -13.64
CA PHE A 63 1.70 -3.03 -14.80
C PHE A 63 1.25 -1.93 -15.78
N GLY A 64 0.65 -0.85 -15.29
CA GLY A 64 0.32 0.31 -16.13
C GLY A 64 1.54 0.92 -16.82
N GLN A 65 2.67 1.02 -16.12
CA GLN A 65 3.92 1.51 -16.70
C GLN A 65 4.50 0.57 -17.76
N ALA A 66 4.45 -0.75 -17.51
CA ALA A 66 4.90 -1.76 -18.47
C ALA A 66 4.09 -1.71 -19.77
N LEU A 67 2.81 -1.35 -19.70
CA LEU A 67 1.93 -1.11 -20.86
C LEU A 67 2.13 0.26 -21.53
N GLY A 68 3.11 1.06 -21.09
CA GLY A 68 3.42 2.36 -21.68
C GLY A 68 2.45 3.47 -21.30
N VAL A 69 1.64 3.30 -20.24
CA VAL A 69 0.87 4.37 -19.60
C VAL A 69 1.78 5.11 -18.62
N ARG A 70 1.62 6.42 -18.46
CA ARG A 70 2.40 7.19 -17.46
C ARG A 70 2.15 6.60 -16.06
N ARG A 71 3.16 6.66 -15.18
CA ARG A 71 3.08 6.16 -13.81
C ARG A 71 1.96 6.87 -13.05
N GLU A 72 0.84 6.19 -12.83
CA GLU A 72 -0.31 6.73 -12.11
C GLU A 72 -0.10 6.61 -10.61
N PHE A 73 0.11 7.75 -9.94
CA PHE A 73 0.19 7.83 -8.49
C PHE A 73 -1.19 7.91 -7.80
N GLY A 74 -2.28 7.87 -8.57
CA GLY A 74 -3.65 7.96 -8.06
C GLY A 74 -4.07 6.78 -7.15
N GLY A 75 -4.98 7.07 -6.22
CA GLY A 75 -5.51 6.12 -5.23
C GLY A 75 -5.62 6.74 -3.84
N VAL A 76 -6.68 6.42 -3.09
CA VAL A 76 -6.86 6.92 -1.70
C VAL A 76 -5.80 6.30 -0.78
N MET A 77 -5.45 5.03 -1.01
CA MET A 77 -4.47 4.30 -0.19
C MET A 77 -3.13 4.20 -0.90
N SER A 78 -2.50 5.35 -1.14
CA SER A 78 -1.09 5.38 -1.53
C SER A 78 -0.20 4.87 -0.39
N LYS A 79 1.04 4.44 -0.69
CA LYS A 79 1.96 3.85 0.30
C LYS A 79 2.05 4.63 1.63
N PRO A 80 2.16 5.98 1.63
CA PRO A 80 2.24 6.74 2.88
C PRO A 80 0.98 6.63 3.72
N TRP A 81 -0.19 6.75 3.09
CA TRP A 81 -1.47 6.66 3.79
C TRP A 81 -1.68 5.30 4.45
N ARG A 82 -1.23 4.22 3.79
CA ARG A 82 -1.27 2.88 4.38
C ARG A 82 -0.40 2.77 5.63
N MET A 83 0.81 3.32 5.59
CA MET A 83 1.70 3.31 6.76
C MET A 83 1.16 4.20 7.88
N VAL A 84 0.62 5.38 7.55
CA VAL A 84 0.00 6.27 8.54
C VAL A 84 -1.18 5.58 9.22
N ALA A 85 -2.07 4.94 8.47
CA ALA A 85 -3.21 4.20 9.03
C ALA A 85 -2.74 3.11 10.01
N LEU A 86 -1.73 2.34 9.62
CA LEU A 86 -1.17 1.29 10.49
C LEU A 86 -0.51 1.85 11.75
N HIS A 87 0.25 2.95 11.64
CA HIS A 87 0.87 3.60 12.79
C HIS A 87 -0.19 4.11 13.77
N ILE A 88 -1.24 4.77 13.26
CA ILE A 88 -2.36 5.24 14.09
C ILE A 88 -3.04 4.05 14.77
N GLY A 89 -3.34 2.98 14.03
CA GLY A 89 -3.95 1.76 14.58
C GLY A 89 -3.09 1.10 15.67
N ALA A 90 -1.77 1.07 15.49
CA ALA A 90 -0.84 0.53 16.47
C ALA A 90 -0.82 1.37 17.75
N TRP A 91 -0.74 2.70 17.64
CA TRP A 91 -0.81 3.61 18.80
C TRP A 91 -2.14 3.51 19.53
N LEU A 92 -3.26 3.48 18.81
CA LEU A 92 -4.57 3.30 19.41
C LEU A 92 -4.69 1.97 20.14
N THR A 93 -4.14 0.89 19.57
CA THR A 93 -4.13 -0.43 20.21
C THR A 93 -3.26 -0.46 21.46
N PHE A 94 -2.16 0.31 21.48
CA PHE A 94 -1.31 0.45 22.65
C PHE A 94 -2.04 1.21 23.79
N PHE A 95 -2.69 2.34 23.49
CA PHE A 95 -3.37 3.14 24.50
C PHE A 95 -4.72 2.57 24.96
N LEU A 96 -5.43 1.89 24.07
CA LEU A 96 -6.77 1.34 24.32
C LEU A 96 -6.72 -0.20 24.45
N HIS A 97 -5.61 -0.72 24.97
CA HIS A 97 -5.35 -2.14 25.07
C HIS A 97 -6.52 -2.89 25.72
N GLY A 98 -6.96 -3.99 25.09
CA GLY A 98 -8.07 -4.82 25.57
C GLY A 98 -9.47 -4.35 25.17
N GLN A 99 -9.63 -3.18 24.54
CA GLN A 99 -10.90 -2.77 23.97
C GLN A 99 -11.15 -3.46 22.64
N SER A 100 -12.26 -4.19 22.53
CA SER A 100 -12.75 -4.76 21.28
C SER A 100 -14.12 -4.16 20.96
N PHE A 101 -14.32 -3.81 19.70
CA PHE A 101 -15.61 -3.33 19.20
C PHE A 101 -16.17 -4.39 18.28
N THR A 102 -17.38 -4.89 18.57
CA THR A 102 -18.05 -5.95 17.79
C THR A 102 -17.17 -7.20 17.60
N SER A 103 -16.48 -7.65 18.66
CA SER A 103 -15.52 -8.78 18.66
C SER A 103 -14.24 -8.61 17.81
N LEU A 104 -14.07 -7.45 17.16
CA LEU A 104 -12.87 -7.09 16.40
C LEU A 104 -12.00 -6.13 17.19
N THR A 105 -10.68 -6.30 17.11
CA THR A 105 -9.73 -5.39 17.73
C THR A 105 -9.56 -4.13 16.88
N ILE A 106 -8.94 -3.10 17.47
CA ILE A 106 -8.62 -1.86 16.76
C ILE A 106 -7.69 -2.14 15.55
N LEU A 107 -6.78 -3.10 15.67
CA LEU A 107 -5.90 -3.52 14.58
C LEU A 107 -6.66 -4.27 13.47
N ASP A 108 -7.68 -5.07 13.81
CA ASP A 108 -8.55 -5.69 12.81
C ASP A 108 -9.24 -4.62 11.96
N TRP A 109 -9.85 -3.63 12.60
CA TRP A 109 -10.49 -2.50 11.92
C TRP A 109 -9.49 -1.70 11.07
N THR A 110 -8.29 -1.47 11.59
CA THR A 110 -7.23 -0.79 10.85
C THR A 110 -6.86 -1.57 9.58
N CYS A 111 -6.67 -2.88 9.68
CA CYS A 111 -6.36 -3.73 8.53
C CYS A 111 -7.53 -3.79 7.54
N LEU A 112 -8.78 -3.81 7.99
CA LEU A 112 -9.95 -3.75 7.12
C LEU A 112 -10.02 -2.43 6.33
N VAL A 113 -9.72 -1.29 6.97
CA VAL A 113 -9.63 0.01 6.29
C VAL A 113 -8.49 0.00 5.26
N VAL A 114 -7.34 -0.58 5.59
CA VAL A 114 -6.22 -0.76 4.64
C VAL A 114 -6.63 -1.62 3.45
N ILE A 115 -7.25 -2.76 3.69
CA ILE A 115 -7.75 -3.68 2.66
C ILE A 115 -8.73 -2.95 1.73
N ALA A 116 -9.75 -2.29 2.28
CA ALA A 116 -10.74 -1.56 1.51
C ALA A 116 -10.10 -0.44 0.66
N GLY A 117 -9.17 0.32 1.25
CA GLY A 117 -8.42 1.35 0.55
C GLY A 117 -7.53 0.80 -0.58
N CYS A 118 -6.88 -0.36 -0.37
CA CYS A 118 -6.10 -1.03 -1.41
C CYS A 118 -6.99 -1.52 -2.56
N VAL A 119 -8.13 -2.17 -2.27
CA VAL A 119 -9.09 -2.60 -3.31
C VAL A 119 -9.59 -1.40 -4.12
N GLN A 120 -10.01 -0.33 -3.45
CA GLN A 120 -10.43 0.91 -4.11
C GLN A 120 -9.33 1.45 -5.03
N THR A 121 -8.09 1.47 -4.55
CA THR A 121 -6.94 1.96 -5.32
C THR A 121 -6.66 1.10 -6.55
N ILE A 122 -6.69 -0.23 -6.40
CA ILE A 122 -6.53 -1.17 -7.51
C ILE A 122 -7.58 -0.90 -8.59
N VAL A 123 -8.85 -0.79 -8.21
CA VAL A 123 -9.95 -0.54 -9.15
C VAL A 123 -9.77 0.80 -9.87
N VAL A 124 -9.44 1.87 -9.15
CA VAL A 124 -9.22 3.20 -9.76
C VAL A 124 -8.05 3.18 -10.75
N ARG A 125 -6.92 2.57 -10.36
CA ARG A 125 -5.74 2.46 -11.24
C ARG A 125 -6.05 1.64 -12.48
N LEU A 126 -6.72 0.50 -12.33
CA LEU A 126 -7.06 -0.36 -13.45
C LEU A 126 -7.98 0.37 -14.44
N LYS A 127 -9.06 1.02 -13.95
CA LYS A 127 -9.96 1.81 -14.81
C LYS A 127 -9.22 2.90 -15.59
N ARG A 128 -8.29 3.62 -14.95
CA ARG A 128 -7.48 4.65 -15.60
C ARG A 128 -6.52 4.09 -16.64
N ILE A 129 -5.87 2.96 -16.33
CA ILE A 129 -4.98 2.26 -17.28
C ILE A 129 -5.78 1.83 -18.52
N THR A 130 -6.94 1.20 -18.33
CA THR A 130 -7.79 0.77 -19.45
C THR A 130 -8.26 1.95 -20.31
N ALA A 131 -8.73 3.04 -19.69
CA ALA A 131 -9.13 4.23 -20.41
C ALA A 131 -7.96 4.88 -21.20
N ALA A 132 -6.77 4.92 -20.61
CA ALA A 132 -5.57 5.43 -21.27
C ALA A 132 -5.13 4.57 -22.47
N LEU A 133 -5.36 3.26 -22.42
CA LEU A 133 -5.08 2.35 -23.53
C LEU A 133 -6.10 2.49 -24.65
N GLN A 134 -7.38 2.65 -24.33
CA GLN A 134 -8.45 2.86 -25.32
C GLN A 134 -8.25 4.16 -26.12
N ASN A 135 -7.74 5.22 -25.50
CA ASN A 135 -7.46 6.48 -26.19
C ASN A 135 -6.18 6.46 -27.06
N LYS A 136 -5.38 5.38 -27.00
CA LYS A 136 -4.16 5.21 -27.81
C LYS A 136 -4.36 4.34 -29.06
N GLY A 137 -5.45 3.57 -29.11
CA GLY A 137 -5.84 2.77 -30.28
C GLY A 137 -6.75 3.57 -31.21
#